data_AF-A0ABD5RAM5-F1
#
_entry.id   AF-A0ABD5RAM5-F1
#
_cell.length_a   1.000
_cell.length_b   1.000
_cell.length_c   1.000
_cell.angle_alpha   90.00
_cell.angle_beta   90.00
_cell.angle_gamma   90.00
#
_symmetry.space_group_name_H-M   'P 1'
#
loop_
_entity.id
_entity.type
_entity.pdbx_description
1 polymer ?
#
loop_
_entity_poly.entity_id
_entity_poly.type
_entity_poly.pdbx_seq_one_letter_code
_entity_poly.pdbx_strand_id
1 'polypeptide(L)' 'MVSRENKIILGCMLAGIVFARGVEMLTGNFDLAFGTLLTVAVLVPIGVNEYFTRRQMGS' A
#
# COMPACT_ATOMS: atom_id res chain seq x y z
N MET A 1 11.37 -6.33 17.90
CA MET A 1 10.28 -5.34 18.01
C MET A 1 9.99 -4.84 16.60
N VAL A 2 8.85 -5.19 16.00
CA VAL A 2 8.51 -4.70 14.65
C VAL A 2 7.96 -3.28 14.80
N SER A 3 8.64 -2.28 14.24
CA SER A 3 8.20 -0.87 14.25
C SER A 3 6.80 -0.75 13.65
N ARG A 4 6.01 0.23 14.12
CA ARG A 4 4.66 0.52 13.60
C ARG A 4 4.69 0.74 12.08
N GLU A 5 5.73 1.40 11.57
CA GLU A 5 5.96 1.59 10.13
C GLU A 5 6.07 0.25 9.38
N ASN A 6 6.87 -0.69 9.88
CA ASN A 6 6.99 -2.01 9.25
C ASN A 6 5.66 -2.75 9.20
N LYS A 7 4.80 -2.61 10.21
CA LYS A 7 3.45 -3.21 10.20
C LYS A 7 2.55 -2.57 9.14
N ILE A 8 2.65 -1.26 8.95
CA ILE A 8 1.89 -0.54 7.92
C ILE A 8 2.35 -0.96 6.54
N ILE A 9 3.67 -1.04 6.31
CA ILE A 9 4.24 -1.48 5.03
C ILE A 9 3.82 -2.92 4.71
N LEU A 10 3.96 -3.85 5.67
CA LEU A 10 3.51 -5.24 5.50
C LEU A 10 2.01 -5.34 5.23
N GLY A 11 1.19 -4.55 5.94
CA GLY A 11 -0.26 -4.49 5.71
C GLY A 11 -0.60 -3.99 4.30
N CYS A 12 0.08 -2.93 3.84
CA CYS A 12 -0.12 -2.38 2.50
C CYS A 12 0.35 -3.34 1.41
N MET A 13 1.46 -4.06 1.60
CA MET A 13 1.90 -5.09 0.66
C MET A 13 0.88 -6.24 0.53
N LEU A 14 0.39 -6.76 1.66
CA LEU A 14 -0.62 -7.81 1.66
C LEU A 14 -1.92 -7.35 1.00
N ALA A 15 -2.38 -6.13 1.33
CA ALA A 15 -3.55 -5.54 0.70
C ALA A 15 -3.33 -5.34 -0.82
N GLY A 16 -2.15 -4.86 -1.23
CA GLY A 16 -1.81 -4.66 -2.64
C GLY A 16 -1.89 -5.94 -3.46
N ILE A 17 -1.44 -7.08 -2.90
CA ILE A 17 -1.55 -8.39 -3.56
C ILE A 17 -3.02 -8.80 -3.73
N VAL A 18 -3.85 -8.62 -2.71
CA VAL A 18 -5.29 -8.94 -2.76
C VAL A 18 -6.01 -8.07 -3.80
N PHE A 19 -5.76 -6.77 -3.80
CA PHE A 19 -6.35 -5.83 -4.77
C PHE A 19 -5.89 -6.12 -6.19
N ALA A 20 -4.59 -6.36 -6.40
CA ALA A 20 -4.06 -6.70 -7.71
C ALA A 20 -4.69 -7.97 -8.28
N ARG A 21 -4.85 -9.02 -7.45
CA ARG A 21 -5.54 -10.25 -7.86
C ARG A 21 -7.01 -10.00 -8.18
N GLY A 22 -7.70 -9.17 -7.41
CA GLY A 22 -9.07 -8.77 -7.71
C GLY A 22 -9.19 -8.04 -9.06
N VAL A 23 -8.28 -7.11 -9.33
CA VAL A 23 -8.25 -6.37 -10.61
C VAL A 23 -7.91 -7.30 -11.77
N GLU A 24 -6.95 -8.20 -11.62
CA GLU A 24 -6.61 -9.21 -12.64
C GLU A 24 -7.81 -10.12 -12.93
N MET A 25 -8.52 -10.59 -11.90
CA MET A 25 -9.71 -11.43 -12.07
C MET A 25 -10.88 -10.70 -12.74
N LEU A 26 -11.06 -9.41 -12.44
CA LEU A 26 -12.16 -8.61 -12.99
C LEU A 26 -11.90 -8.14 -14.42
N THR A 27 -10.67 -7.78 -14.74
CA THR A 27 -10.31 -7.12 -16.00
C THR A 27 -9.57 -8.04 -16.97
N GLY A 28 -8.99 -9.15 -16.49
CA GLY A 28 -8.09 -10.01 -17.26
C GLY A 28 -6.79 -9.33 -17.67
N ASN A 29 -6.51 -8.11 -17.19
CA ASN A 29 -5.38 -7.31 -17.62
C ASN A 29 -4.30 -7.23 -16.53
N PHE A 30 -3.16 -7.85 -16.82
CA PHE A 30 -2.00 -7.85 -15.93
C PHE A 30 -1.44 -6.45 -15.68
N ASP A 31 -1.43 -5.57 -16.67
CA ASP A 31 -0.87 -4.21 -16.53
C ASP A 31 -1.66 -3.38 -15.51
N LEU A 32 -2.98 -3.52 -15.51
CA LEU A 32 -3.85 -2.86 -14.53
C LEU A 32 -3.67 -3.45 -13.13
N ALA A 33 -3.54 -4.78 -13.02
CA ALA A 33 -3.28 -5.45 -11.75
C ALA A 33 -1.92 -5.02 -11.17
N PHE A 34 -0.88 -4.98 -12.01
CA PHE A 34 0.46 -4.54 -11.63
C PHE A 34 0.50 -3.07 -11.23
N GLY A 35 -0.17 -2.19 -11.98
CA GLY A 35 -0.32 -0.77 -11.63
C GLY A 35 -1.04 -0.58 -10.29
N THR A 36 -2.06 -1.41 -10.01
CA THR A 36 -2.77 -1.42 -8.73
C THR A 36 -1.85 -1.86 -7.59
N LEU A 37 -1.06 -2.91 -7.81
CA LEU A 37 -0.09 -3.39 -6.84
C LEU A 37 0.94 -2.31 -6.48
N LEU A 38 1.52 -1.64 -7.49
CA LEU A 38 2.46 -0.54 -7.27
C LEU A 38 1.82 0.61 -6.48
N THR A 39 0.59 0.98 -6.82
CA THR A 39 -0.12 2.07 -6.14
C THR A 39 -0.36 1.74 -4.67
N VAL A 40 -0.90 0.55 -4.38
CA VAL A 40 -1.29 0.17 -3.01
C VAL A 40 -0.09 -0.23 -2.16
N ALA A 41 0.89 -0.93 -2.72
CA ALA A 41 2.05 -1.41 -1.97
C ALA A 41 3.14 -0.33 -1.77
N VAL A 42 3.18 0.70 -2.62
CA VAL A 42 4.24 1.73 -2.59
C VAL A 42 3.69 3.12 -2.26
N LEU A 43 2.74 3.64 -3.03
CA LEU A 43 2.27 5.02 -2.86
C LEU A 43 1.47 5.21 -1.56
N VAL A 44 0.61 4.26 -1.21
CA VAL A 44 -0.18 4.32 0.02
C VAL A 44 0.69 4.35 1.27
N PRO A 45 1.67 3.44 1.49
CA PRO A 45 2.51 3.51 2.68
C PRO A 45 3.37 4.78 2.75
N ILE A 46 3.81 5.34 1.61
CA ILE A 46 4.51 6.64 1.58
C ILE A 46 3.58 7.76 2.09
N GLY A 47 2.37 7.87 1.53
CA GLY A 47 1.41 8.89 1.93
C GLY A 47 0.94 8.74 3.38
N VAL A 48 0.75 7.50 3.83
CA VAL A 48 0.41 7.19 5.23
C VAL A 48 1.57 7.57 6.16
N ASN A 49 2.82 7.30 5.77
CA ASN A 49 3.97 7.68 6.58
C ASN A 49 4.09 9.20 6.69
N GLU A 50 4.02 9.92 5.57
CA GLU A 50 4.03 11.39 5.57
C GLU A 50 2.91 11.98 6.43
N TYR A 51 1.71 11.42 6.35
CA TYR A 51 0.58 11.85 7.16
C TYR A 51 0.88 11.71 8.66
N PHE A 52 1.42 10.58 9.09
CA PHE A 52 1.79 10.36 10.49
C PHE A 52 2.96 11.23 10.92
N THR A 53 3.99 11.41 10.09
CA THR A 53 5.12 12.32 10.36
C THR A 53 4.64 13.75 10.57
N ARG A 54 3.78 14.27 9.69
CA ARG A 54 3.21 15.62 9.84
C ARG A 54 2.37 15.77 11.09
N ARG A 55 1.67 14.69 11.50
CA ARG A 55 0.85 14.69 12.73
C ARG A 55 1.70 14.67 14.01
N GLN A 56 2.89 14.09 13.98
CA GLN A 56 3.81 14.06 15.11
C GLN A 56 4.58 15.36 15.31
N MET A 57 4.84 16.12 14.24
CA MET A 57 5.52 17.43 14.32
C MET A 57 4.62 18.59 14.76
N GLY A 58 3.30 18.38 14.83
CA GLY A 58 2.32 19.39 15.26
C GLY A 58 1.88 19.29 16.73
N SER A 59 2.55 18.46 17.53
CA SER A 59 2.36 18.30 18.99
C SER A 59 3.52 18.92 19.74
#